data_AF-A0AAD3R609-F1
#
_entry.id   AF-A0AAD3R609-F1
#
_cell.length_a   1.000
_cell.length_b   1.000
_cell.length_c   1.000
_cell.angle_alpha   90.00
_cell.angle_beta   90.00
_cell.angle_gamma   90.00
#
_symmetry.space_group_name_H-M   'P 1'
#
loop_
_entity.id
_entity.type
_entity.pdbx_description
1 polymer ?
#
loop_
_entity_poly.entity_id
_entity_poly.type
_entity_poly.pdbx_seq_one_letter_code
_entity_poly.pdbx_strand_id
1 'polypeptide(L)'
;NSGIEKAFLFDVVSKIYIATDSSPVDMQTYELCCDMIDVVIDISCIYGLANSEAGLPYDKESMAIIHLNNTTVMYLKEVTKFLAMVCFLRKESFERKGLIDYNFHCFKKAIQEVFDVRIKVQQNRKLLSQRRWSKLTVTNGVLNNPH
;
A
#
# COMPACT_ATOMS: atom_id res chain seq x y z
N ASN A 1 8.72 -15.42 -7.27
CA ASN A 1 8.59 -14.80 -5.94
C ASN A 1 9.92 -14.20 -5.54
N SER A 2 9.94 -12.93 -5.13
CA SER A 2 11.06 -11.97 -5.30
C SER A 2 12.38 -12.22 -4.53
N GLY A 3 12.55 -13.33 -3.81
CA GLY A 3 13.76 -13.57 -3.01
C GLY A 3 13.94 -12.60 -1.83
N ILE A 4 12.83 -12.04 -1.34
CA ILE A 4 12.78 -11.19 -0.14
C ILE A 4 12.83 -12.09 1.10
N GLU A 5 13.72 -11.77 2.04
CA GLU A 5 13.89 -12.51 3.30
C GLU A 5 12.90 -12.03 4.37
N LYS A 6 12.62 -10.72 4.40
CA LYS A 6 11.67 -10.10 5.32
C LYS A 6 10.96 -8.92 4.67
N ALA A 7 9.66 -8.75 4.95
CA ALA A 7 8.89 -7.61 4.45
C ALA A 7 7.93 -7.05 5.50
N PHE A 8 7.82 -5.73 5.53
CA PHE A 8 6.89 -5.00 6.39
C PHE A 8 6.09 -4.00 5.56
N LEU A 9 4.83 -3.81 5.92
CA LEU A 9 3.97 -2.74 5.41
C LEU A 9 3.76 -1.71 6.53
N PHE A 10 4.53 -0.63 6.49
CA PHE A 10 4.59 0.42 7.49
C PHE A 10 3.65 1.57 7.19
N ASP A 11 3.00 2.10 8.23
CA ASP A 11 2.57 3.49 8.25
C ASP A 11 3.80 4.39 8.46
N VAL A 12 4.07 5.27 7.50
CA VAL A 12 5.30 6.07 7.42
C VAL A 12 5.43 7.05 8.59
N VAL A 13 4.32 7.57 9.09
CA VAL A 13 4.30 8.62 10.12
C VAL A 13 4.47 8.00 11.50
N SER A 14 3.62 7.01 11.82
CA SER A 14 3.58 6.39 13.15
C SER A 14 4.64 5.30 13.35
N LYS A 15 5.29 4.84 12.27
CA LYS A 15 6.21 3.70 12.25
C LYS A 15 5.58 2.37 12.68
N ILE A 16 4.25 2.31 12.75
CA ILE A 16 3.53 1.07 13.04
C ILE A 16 3.42 0.26 11.74
N TYR A 17 3.89 -0.99 11.74
CA TYR A 17 3.58 -1.91 10.64
C TYR A 17 2.20 -2.52 10.81
N ILE A 18 1.38 -2.49 9.75
CA ILE A 18 0.03 -3.06 9.76
C ILE A 18 0.00 -4.51 9.28
N ALA A 19 1.06 -4.93 8.59
CA ALA A 19 1.23 -6.29 8.11
C ALA A 19 2.71 -6.62 7.92
N THR A 20 3.06 -7.89 8.05
CA THR A 20 4.38 -8.44 7.75
C THR A 20 4.21 -9.85 7.21
N ASP A 21 5.25 -10.39 6.58
CA ASP A 21 5.28 -11.78 6.13
C ASP A 21 5.34 -12.77 7.32
N SER A 22 5.23 -14.06 7.04
CA SER A 22 5.12 -15.11 8.06
C SER A 22 6.42 -15.40 8.83
N SER A 23 7.57 -14.89 8.39
CA SER A 23 8.83 -15.06 9.12
C SER A 23 8.78 -14.30 10.46
N PRO A 24 9.45 -14.82 11.50
CA PRO A 24 9.47 -14.15 12.81
C PRO A 24 10.03 -12.74 12.71
N VAL A 25 9.49 -11.85 13.54
CA VAL A 25 9.94 -10.45 13.62
C VAL A 25 10.99 -10.34 14.71
N ASP A 26 12.16 -9.86 14.32
CA ASP A 26 13.22 -9.45 15.23
C ASP A 26 13.14 -7.93 15.50
N MET A 27 13.36 -7.52 16.75
CA MET A 27 13.21 -6.12 17.16
C MET A 27 14.24 -5.22 16.48
N GLN A 28 15.48 -5.67 16.32
CA GLN A 28 16.54 -4.88 15.68
C GLN A 28 16.22 -4.65 14.20
N THR A 29 15.65 -5.66 13.54
CA THR A 29 15.18 -5.54 12.15
C THR A 29 14.06 -4.50 12.01
N TYR A 30 13.15 -4.43 12.98
CA TYR A 30 12.11 -3.41 13.04
C TYR A 30 12.69 -2.01 13.27
N GLU A 31 13.58 -1.84 14.25
CA GLU A 31 14.24 -0.56 14.54
C GLU A 31 15.01 -0.04 13.31
N LEU A 32 15.74 -0.92 12.63
CA LEU A 32 16.47 -0.55 11.42
C LEU A 32 15.54 -0.10 10.28
N CYS A 33 14.31 -0.65 10.18
CA CYS A 33 13.31 -0.14 9.24
C CYS A 33 12.86 1.28 9.60
N CYS A 34 12.65 1.57 10.88
CA CYS A 34 12.28 2.89 11.35
C CYS A 34 13.36 3.91 11.00
N ASP A 35 14.63 3.60 11.28
CA ASP A 35 15.78 4.42 10.93
C ASP A 35 15.86 4.66 9.41
N MET A 36 15.63 3.63 8.59
CA MET A 36 15.57 3.78 7.13
C MET A 36 14.46 4.74 6.71
N ILE A 37 13.26 4.63 7.27
CA ILE A 37 12.14 5.52 6.93
C ILE A 37 12.51 6.97 7.28
N ASP A 38 13.08 7.22 8.47
CA ASP A 38 13.45 8.58 8.87
C ASP A 38 14.52 9.16 7.96
N VAL A 39 15.58 8.41 7.63
CA VAL A 39 16.61 8.85 6.67
C VAL A 39 16.00 9.21 5.31
N VAL A 40 15.10 8.38 4.79
CA VAL A 40 14.46 8.61 3.49
C VAL A 40 13.58 9.85 3.53
N ILE A 41 12.81 10.05 4.59
CA ILE A 41 11.93 11.20 4.74
C ILE A 41 12.75 12.49 4.92
N ASP A 42 13.77 12.47 5.77
CA ASP A 42 14.61 13.65 6.05
C ASP A 42 15.36 14.12 4.79
N ILE A 43 15.90 13.19 3.99
CA ILE A 43 16.54 13.52 2.71
C ILE A 43 15.51 14.10 1.73
N SER A 44 14.32 13.48 1.63
CA SER A 44 13.25 13.97 0.76
C SER A 44 12.69 15.31 1.20
N CYS A 45 12.70 15.65 2.50
CA CYS A 45 12.36 16.98 3.00
C CYS A 45 13.32 18.06 2.46
N ILE A 46 14.59 17.74 2.22
CA ILE A 46 15.58 18.70 1.73
C ILE A 46 15.54 18.79 0.20
N TYR A 47 15.54 17.64 -0.48
CA TYR A 47 15.79 17.58 -1.93
C TYR A 47 14.58 17.12 -2.76
N GLY A 48 13.53 16.55 -2.15
CA GLY A 48 12.34 16.04 -2.85
C GLY A 48 11.29 17.10 -3.20
N LEU A 49 11.44 18.33 -2.69
CA LEU A 49 10.44 19.40 -2.81
C LEU A 49 10.42 20.11 -4.18
N ALA A 50 11.37 19.82 -5.07
CA ALA A 50 11.67 20.72 -6.19
C ALA A 50 10.69 20.66 -7.38
N ASN A 51 9.78 19.68 -7.50
CA ASN A 51 8.99 19.49 -8.74
C ASN A 51 7.54 18.97 -8.55
N SER A 52 7.03 18.85 -7.32
CA SER A 52 5.68 18.33 -7.07
C SER A 52 4.76 19.44 -6.56
N GLU A 53 3.62 19.65 -7.22
CA GLU A 53 2.59 20.65 -6.84
C GLU A 53 2.10 20.50 -5.39
N ALA A 54 2.40 19.38 -4.73
CA ALA A 54 2.02 19.08 -3.36
C ALA A 54 3.13 19.28 -2.31
N GLY A 55 4.41 19.44 -2.71
CA GLY A 55 5.52 19.69 -1.77
C GLY A 55 5.65 18.68 -0.62
N LEU A 56 5.32 17.39 -0.85
CA LEU A 56 5.36 16.37 0.18
C LEU A 56 6.68 15.60 0.14
N PRO A 57 7.33 15.32 1.28
CA PRO A 57 8.52 14.46 1.37
C PRO A 57 8.27 12.99 1.00
N TYR A 58 7.00 12.59 0.90
CA TYR A 58 6.60 11.23 0.57
C TYR A 58 5.44 11.27 -0.44
N ASP A 59 5.63 10.59 -1.56
CA ASP A 59 4.78 10.61 -2.73
C ASP A 59 4.72 9.24 -3.44
N LYS A 60 4.03 9.17 -4.58
CA LYS A 60 3.78 7.93 -5.33
C LYS A 60 5.03 7.30 -5.94
N GLU A 61 6.12 8.06 -6.05
CA GLU A 61 7.39 7.64 -6.66
C GLU A 61 8.46 7.37 -5.59
N SER A 62 8.14 7.65 -4.32
CA SER A 62 9.05 7.46 -3.19
C SER A 62 9.55 6.02 -3.09
N MET A 63 10.87 5.89 -3.15
CA MET A 63 11.61 4.63 -3.17
C MET A 63 13.02 4.87 -2.66
N ALA A 64 13.56 3.90 -1.93
CA ALA A 64 14.95 3.96 -1.48
C ALA A 64 15.58 2.57 -1.41
N ILE A 65 16.88 2.52 -1.64
CA ILE A 65 17.70 1.31 -1.58
C ILE A 65 18.90 1.63 -0.69
N ILE A 66 19.08 0.88 0.39
CA ILE A 66 20.25 0.98 1.26
C ILE A 66 20.99 -0.35 1.23
N HIS A 67 22.25 -0.33 0.82
CA HIS A 67 23.12 -1.50 0.85
C HIS A 67 23.91 -1.51 2.16
N LEU A 68 23.76 -2.57 2.95
CA LEU A 68 24.54 -2.77 4.17
C LEU A 68 25.86 -3.46 3.85
N ASN A 69 26.82 -3.37 4.78
CA ASN A 69 28.17 -3.95 4.61
C ASN A 69 28.22 -5.49 4.70
N ASN A 70 27.07 -6.16 4.89
CA ASN A 70 26.97 -7.59 5.14
C ASN A 70 26.09 -8.34 4.11
N THR A 71 26.13 -7.91 2.84
CA THR A 71 25.35 -8.45 1.70
C THR A 71 23.84 -8.21 1.76
N THR A 72 23.33 -7.55 2.79
CA THR A 72 21.92 -7.21 2.92
C THR A 72 21.59 -5.92 2.16
N VAL A 73 20.42 -5.91 1.54
CA VAL A 73 19.82 -4.75 0.86
C VAL A 73 18.50 -4.47 1.51
N MET A 74 18.33 -3.24 1.99
CA MET A 74 17.04 -2.73 2.43
C MET A 74 16.38 -2.01 1.27
N TYR A 75 15.12 -2.33 1.00
CA TYR A 75 14.38 -1.80 -0.12
C TYR A 75 13.02 -1.24 0.32
N LEU A 76 12.87 0.08 0.22
CA LEU A 76 11.66 0.82 0.54
C LEU A 76 10.94 1.22 -0.75
N LYS A 77 9.63 1.03 -0.81
CA LYS A 77 8.78 1.54 -1.89
C LYS A 77 7.41 1.99 -1.40
N GLU A 78 6.89 3.06 -1.97
CA GLU A 78 5.53 3.53 -1.68
C GLU A 78 4.45 2.56 -2.19
N VAL A 79 3.47 2.30 -1.30
CA VAL A 79 2.28 1.49 -1.57
C VAL A 79 1.04 2.39 -1.66
N THR A 80 0.84 3.26 -0.65
CA THR A 80 -0.19 4.30 -0.62
C THR A 80 0.38 5.58 -0.01
N LYS A 81 -0.39 6.68 -0.03
CA LYS A 81 -0.01 7.98 0.55
C LYS A 81 0.52 7.89 1.99
N PHE A 82 0.11 6.89 2.76
CA PHE A 82 0.53 6.70 4.15
C PHE A 82 1.36 5.42 4.37
N LEU A 83 1.32 4.49 3.41
CA LEU A 83 1.91 3.16 3.58
C LEU A 83 3.14 2.97 2.68
N ALA A 84 4.24 2.55 3.30
CA ALA A 84 5.46 2.12 2.62
C ALA A 84 5.69 0.63 2.87
N MET A 85 6.19 -0.08 1.87
CA MET A 85 6.74 -1.41 2.07
C MET A 85 8.24 -1.31 2.28
N VAL A 86 8.76 -1.93 3.34
CA VAL A 86 10.20 -2.03 3.61
C VAL A 86 10.60 -3.50 3.60
N CYS A 87 11.57 -3.86 2.77
CA CYS A 87 12.00 -5.23 2.53
C CYS A 87 13.49 -5.42 2.80
N PHE A 88 13.86 -6.59 3.31
CA PHE A 88 15.24 -7.05 3.38
C PHE A 88 15.46 -8.15 2.35
N LEU A 89 16.54 -8.03 1.58
CA LEU A 89 16.95 -9.03 0.60
C LEU A 89 18.46 -9.22 0.65
N ARG A 90 18.94 -10.34 0.12
CA ARG A 90 20.36 -10.50 -0.23
C ARG A 90 20.70 -9.75 -1.51
N LYS A 91 21.94 -9.26 -1.61
CA LYS A 91 22.47 -8.57 -2.79
C LYS A 91 22.29 -9.38 -4.07
N GLU A 92 22.55 -10.68 -4.01
CA GLU A 92 22.36 -11.63 -5.13
C GLU A 92 20.89 -11.68 -5.58
N SER A 93 19.94 -11.76 -4.64
CA SER A 93 18.50 -11.69 -4.96
C SER A 93 18.15 -10.37 -5.64
N PHE A 94 18.76 -9.27 -5.20
CA PHE A 94 18.49 -7.92 -5.69
C PHE A 94 19.02 -7.66 -7.10
N GLU A 95 19.93 -8.49 -7.64
CA GLU A 95 20.37 -8.42 -9.05
C GLU A 95 19.19 -8.54 -10.02
N ARG A 96 18.11 -9.21 -9.59
CA ARG A 96 16.86 -9.36 -10.36
C ARG A 96 15.86 -8.23 -10.09
N LYS A 97 16.32 -7.02 -9.76
CA LYS A 97 15.49 -5.87 -9.37
C LYS A 97 14.28 -5.64 -10.29
N GLY A 98 14.43 -5.77 -11.61
CA GLY A 98 13.32 -5.58 -12.56
C GLY A 98 12.13 -6.51 -12.31
N LEU A 99 12.38 -7.79 -11.97
CA LEU A 99 11.31 -8.73 -11.62
C LEU A 99 10.72 -8.44 -10.24
N ILE A 100 11.53 -7.95 -9.31
CA ILE A 100 11.09 -7.52 -7.98
C ILE A 100 10.14 -6.33 -8.12
N ASP A 101 10.50 -5.36 -8.96
CA ASP A 101 9.69 -4.18 -9.26
C ASP A 101 8.35 -4.53 -9.91
N TYR A 102 8.35 -5.48 -10.85
CA TYR A 102 7.13 -5.98 -11.46
C TYR A 102 6.21 -6.65 -10.43
N ASN A 103 6.75 -7.55 -9.60
CA ASN A 103 5.97 -8.20 -8.55
C ASN A 103 5.44 -7.19 -7.53
N PHE A 104 6.24 -6.16 -7.21
CA PHE A 104 5.81 -5.06 -6.34
C PHE A 104 4.64 -4.28 -6.96
N HIS A 105 4.68 -4.01 -8.26
CA HIS A 105 3.56 -3.37 -8.94
C HIS A 105 2.27 -4.19 -8.83
N CYS A 106 2.35 -5.51 -9.03
CA CYS A 106 1.22 -6.42 -8.81
C CYS A 106 0.72 -6.36 -7.35
N PHE A 107 1.63 -6.38 -6.38
CA PHE A 107 1.31 -6.26 -4.96
C PHE A 107 0.60 -4.94 -4.62
N LYS A 108 1.14 -3.80 -5.08
CA LYS A 108 0.57 -2.47 -4.86
C LYS A 108 -0.85 -2.38 -5.42
N LYS A 109 -1.07 -2.91 -6.63
CA LYS A 109 -2.41 -2.98 -7.23
C LYS A 109 -3.37 -3.83 -6.39
N ALA A 110 -2.93 -4.99 -5.92
CA ALA A 110 -3.75 -5.86 -5.08
C ALA A 110 -4.14 -5.17 -3.75
N ILE A 111 -3.22 -4.46 -3.11
CA ILE A 111 -3.51 -3.70 -1.87
C ILE A 111 -4.54 -2.60 -2.12
N GLN A 112 -4.43 -1.86 -3.22
CA GLN A 112 -5.43 -0.85 -3.60
C GLN A 112 -6.82 -1.48 -3.78
N GLU A 113 -6.90 -2.62 -4.48
CA GLU A 113 -8.16 -3.34 -4.68
C GLU A 113 -8.78 -3.80 -3.35
N VAL A 114 -7.97 -4.23 -2.38
CA VAL A 114 -8.42 -4.63 -1.04
C VAL A 114 -9.02 -3.44 -0.29
N PHE A 115 -8.39 -2.27 -0.33
CA PHE A 115 -8.93 -1.07 0.32
C PHE A 115 -10.24 -0.59 -0.32
N ASP A 116 -10.43 -0.79 -1.62
CA ASP A 116 -11.66 -0.42 -2.33
C ASP A 116 -12.87 -1.32 -2.01
N VAL A 117 -12.66 -2.51 -1.41
CA VAL A 117 -13.75 -3.48 -1.16
C VAL A 117 -14.87 -2.87 -0.33
N ARG A 118 -14.55 -2.10 0.73
CA ARG A 118 -15.59 -1.48 1.56
C ARG A 118 -16.46 -0.51 0.77
N ILE A 119 -15.86 0.28 -0.10
CA ILE A 119 -16.57 1.25 -0.95
C ILE A 119 -17.50 0.49 -1.90
N LYS A 120 -16.99 -0.54 -2.58
CA LYS A 120 -17.77 -1.39 -3.50
C LYS A 120 -18.95 -2.07 -2.80
N VAL A 121 -18.74 -2.62 -1.61
CA VAL A 121 -19.80 -3.26 -0.82
C VAL A 121 -20.89 -2.25 -0.42
N GLN A 122 -20.51 -1.04 0.00
CA GLN A 122 -21.48 0.01 0.35
C GLN A 122 -22.28 0.49 -0.86
N GLN A 123 -21.63 0.68 -2.01
CA GLN A 123 -22.31 1.05 -3.25
C GLN A 123 -23.29 -0.03 -3.70
N ASN A 124 -22.89 -1.29 -3.66
CA ASN A 124 -23.78 -2.42 -3.99
C ASN A 124 -24.98 -2.49 -3.05
N ARG A 125 -24.81 -2.24 -1.74
CA ARG A 125 -25.94 -2.16 -0.80
C ARG A 125 -26.92 -1.04 -1.14
N LYS A 126 -26.43 0.16 -1.49
CA LYS A 126 -27.28 1.29 -1.92
C LYS A 126 -28.03 0.99 -3.23
N LEU A 127 -27.37 0.37 -4.21
CA LEU A 127 -28.00 -0.03 -5.46
C LEU A 127 -29.10 -1.09 -5.24
N LEU A 128 -28.86 -2.06 -4.36
CA LEU A 128 -29.85 -3.06 -3.99
C LEU A 128 -31.04 -2.45 -3.24
N SER A 129 -30.82 -1.47 -2.35
CA SER A 129 -31.92 -0.79 -1.65
C SER A 129 -32.77 0.05 -2.61
N GLN A 130 -32.14 0.76 -3.54
CA GLN A 130 -32.85 1.52 -4.60
C GLN A 130 -33.70 0.60 -5.47
N ARG A 131 -33.14 -0.52 -5.96
CA ARG A 131 -33.88 -1.52 -6.75
C ARG A 131 -35.09 -2.09 -5.99
N ARG A 132 -34.95 -2.31 -4.68
CA ARG A 132 -36.04 -2.80 -3.82
C ARG A 132 -37.17 -1.77 -3.71
N TRP A 133 -36.83 -0.49 -3.51
CA TRP A 133 -37.80 0.61 -3.46
C TRP A 133 -38.52 0.83 -4.79
N SER A 134 -37.79 0.78 -5.92
CA SER A 134 -38.39 0.88 -7.26
C SER A 134 -39.37 -0.26 -7.56
N LYS A 135 -39.10 -1.49 -7.08
CA LYS A 135 -40.06 -2.60 -7.22
C LYS A 135 -41.34 -2.37 -6.41
N LEU A 136 -41.22 -1.84 -5.18
CA LEU A 136 -42.36 -1.55 -4.29
C LEU A 136 -43.26 -0.42 -4.84
N THR A 137 -42.68 0.60 -5.46
CA THR A 137 -43.47 1.69 -6.09
C THR A 137 -44.20 1.22 -7.34
N VAL A 138 -43.59 0.35 -8.15
CA VAL A 138 -44.25 -0.25 -9.33
C VAL A 138 -45.43 -1.15 -8.90
N THR A 139 -45.28 -1.97 -7.85
CA THR A 139 -46.38 -2.83 -7.38
C THR A 139 -47.54 -2.04 -6.78
N ASN A 140 -47.27 -0.92 -6.09
CA ASN A 140 -48.32 -0.07 -5.53
C ASN A 140 -49.03 0.80 -6.58
N GLY A 141 -48.39 1.10 -7.71
CA GLY A 141 -49.02 1.83 -8.82
C GLY A 141 -50.03 0.99 -9.62
N VAL A 142 -49.89 -0.34 -9.63
CA VAL A 142 -50.80 -1.26 -10.35
C VAL A 142 -52.10 -1.52 -9.59
N LEU A 143 -52.10 -1.38 -8.25
CA LEU A 143 -53.30 -1.63 -7.43
C LEU A 143 -54.30 -0.46 -7.39
N ASN A 144 -53.95 0.71 -7.95
CA ASN A 144 -54.71 1.96 -7.81
C ASN A 144 -55.50 2.37 -9.06
N ASN A 145 -55.73 1.46 -10.02
CA ASN A 145 -56.64 1.70 -11.14
C ASN A 145 -57.97 0.95 -10.94
N PRO A 146 -59.00 1.58 -10.35
CA PRO A 146 -60.36 1.05 -10.41
C PRO A 146 -60.96 1.38 -11.79
N HIS A 147 -61.57 0.36 -12.40
CA HIS A 147 -62.56 0.55 -13.47
C HIS A 147 -63.79 1.30 -12.94
#